data_AF-T0PGL1-F1
#
_entry.id   AF-T0PGL1-F1
#
_cell.length_a   1.000
_cell.length_b   1.000
_cell.length_c   1.000
_cell.angle_alpha   90.00
_cell.angle_beta   90.00
_cell.angle_gamma   90.00
#
_symmetry.space_group_name_H-M   'P 1'
#
loop_
_entity.id
_entity.type
_entity.pdbx_description
1 polymer ?
#
loop_
_entity_poly.entity_id
_entity_poly.type
_entity_poly.pdbx_seq_one_letter_code
_entity_poly.pdbx_strand_id
1 'polypeptide(L)'
;MKFLKKGFTAPFDIEINNQDDVLLNDTVPSFSFKYIDTTTNENIIIERKNLEKVLSQGERRALYILNIIYDIEALKIERKNVLIVADDVSDSFDYKNKYAIIEYLQEMCRESNFKLIILTHNFDFYRTMVSGLGSSLKPWMTIKNETGIEIKLPKYVYKNPFTEIKKSVISGSEKSLLTAIPFIRNIIEYTDSTTNEDYKKLTSLLHRKDDTESITISELINIYQNNIKTSQQIIIPNIHNRVYEVLYIQANDIINSNIEELDIENKIILSIAIRIMAEDLIIEAVKDKDGSMESINKVRDKNYCQTGKLIELYKQKFPSEYSIIKLLEEVNLMTSENIRINSFMFEPIIDMSINHLVVLYNEFIGLK
;
A
#
# COMPACT_ATOMS: atom_id res chain seq x y z
N MET A 1 -7.59 -31.35 9.32
CA MET A 1 -7.37 -31.97 7.99
C MET A 1 -8.51 -31.85 6.96
N LYS A 2 -9.79 -32.09 7.29
CA LYS A 2 -10.91 -32.02 6.32
C LYS A 2 -11.07 -30.66 5.62
N PHE A 3 -10.60 -29.57 6.24
CA PHE A 3 -10.73 -28.20 5.72
C PHE A 3 -9.64 -27.81 4.71
N LEU A 4 -8.36 -28.13 4.97
CA LEU A 4 -7.25 -27.85 4.03
C LEU A 4 -7.42 -28.53 2.67
N LYS A 5 -8.00 -29.73 2.62
CA LYS A 5 -8.31 -30.44 1.36
C LYS A 5 -9.31 -29.70 0.45
N LYS A 6 -10.11 -28.76 0.97
CA LYS A 6 -11.09 -28.01 0.16
C LYS A 6 -10.52 -26.75 -0.49
N GLY A 7 -9.42 -26.20 0.03
CA GLY A 7 -8.85 -24.92 -0.43
C GLY A 7 -7.42 -24.98 -0.94
N PHE A 8 -6.64 -26.01 -0.58
CA PHE A 8 -5.26 -26.17 -1.02
C PHE A 8 -5.21 -26.96 -2.32
N THR A 9 -4.79 -26.31 -3.41
CA THR A 9 -4.62 -26.98 -4.71
C THR A 9 -3.20 -27.51 -4.79
N ALA A 10 -3.04 -28.83 -4.71
CA ALA A 10 -1.79 -29.53 -4.95
C ALA A 10 -2.06 -30.78 -5.81
N PRO A 11 -1.19 -31.13 -6.77
CA PRO A 11 -1.36 -32.33 -7.59
C PRO A 11 -0.95 -33.61 -6.85
N PHE A 12 -1.06 -33.63 -5.52
CA PHE A 12 -0.76 -34.78 -4.67
C PHE A 12 -1.92 -35.03 -3.72
N ASP A 13 -2.40 -36.28 -3.66
CA ASP A 13 -3.14 -36.77 -2.50
C ASP A 13 -2.17 -37.52 -1.58
N ILE A 14 -2.36 -37.39 -0.28
CA ILE A 14 -1.49 -38.03 0.72
C ILE A 14 -2.29 -39.04 1.51
N GLU A 15 -1.79 -40.26 1.54
CA GLU A 15 -2.33 -41.35 2.35
C GLU A 15 -1.34 -41.70 3.47
N ILE A 16 -1.87 -41.89 4.68
CA ILE A 16 -1.10 -42.37 5.82
C ILE A 16 -1.05 -43.89 5.69
N ASN A 17 0.12 -44.45 5.43
CA ASN A 17 0.28 -45.89 5.23
C ASN A 17 0.14 -46.68 6.53
N ASN A 18 0.34 -46.06 7.70
CA ASN A 18 0.39 -46.71 9.00
C ASN A 18 -0.68 -46.17 9.98
N GLN A 19 -1.93 -45.98 9.52
CA GLN A 19 -3.02 -45.49 10.37
C GLN A 19 -3.17 -46.32 11.67
N ASP A 20 -3.03 -47.63 11.57
CA ASP A 20 -3.19 -48.54 12.71
C ASP A 20 -2.02 -48.46 13.71
N ASP A 21 -0.78 -48.30 13.24
CA ASP A 21 0.42 -48.24 14.10
C ASP A 21 0.64 -46.86 14.75
N VAL A 22 0.13 -45.77 14.15
CA VAL A 22 0.12 -44.44 14.78
C VAL A 22 -0.89 -44.38 15.92
N LEU A 23 -2.01 -45.10 15.81
CA LEU A 23 -3.05 -45.18 16.84
C LEU A 23 -2.66 -46.08 18.03
N LEU A 24 -1.82 -47.09 17.80
CA LEU A 24 -1.51 -48.13 18.80
C LEU A 24 -0.11 -48.04 19.42
N ASN A 25 0.91 -47.52 18.73
CA ASN A 25 2.32 -47.71 19.09
C ASN A 25 3.19 -46.44 19.16
N ASP A 26 2.62 -45.23 19.18
CA ASP A 26 3.39 -43.95 19.22
C ASP A 26 4.48 -43.86 18.12
N THR A 27 4.24 -44.47 16.95
CA THR A 27 5.19 -44.43 15.83
C THR A 27 4.99 -43.20 14.96
N VAL A 28 6.08 -42.66 14.41
CA VAL A 28 6.03 -41.51 13.50
C VAL A 28 5.24 -41.90 12.24
N PRO A 29 4.25 -41.10 11.80
CA PRO A 29 3.47 -41.41 10.61
C PRO A 29 4.33 -41.60 9.35
N SER A 30 4.07 -42.65 8.59
CA SER A 30 4.68 -42.89 7.29
C SER A 30 3.71 -42.50 6.17
N PHE A 31 4.12 -41.58 5.31
CA PHE A 31 3.28 -40.98 4.27
C PHE A 31 3.58 -41.59 2.89
N SER A 32 2.54 -42.00 2.16
CA SER A 32 2.62 -42.20 0.71
C SER A 32 2.01 -41.02 -0.03
N PHE A 33 2.64 -40.64 -1.14
CA PHE A 33 2.20 -39.55 -2.00
C PHE A 33 1.63 -40.16 -3.29
N LYS A 34 0.38 -39.83 -3.60
CA LYS A 34 -0.26 -40.11 -4.88
C LYS A 34 -0.19 -38.85 -5.73
N TYR A 35 0.67 -38.84 -6.74
CA TYR A 35 0.66 -37.80 -7.76
C TYR A 35 -0.54 -38.00 -8.69
N ILE A 36 -1.30 -36.93 -8.90
CA ILE A 36 -2.44 -36.90 -9.81
C ILE A 36 -2.02 -36.07 -11.02
N ASP A 37 -1.81 -36.72 -12.16
CA ASP A 37 -1.54 -36.00 -13.41
C ASP A 37 -2.81 -35.27 -13.83
N THR A 38 -2.76 -33.93 -13.86
CA THR A 38 -3.92 -33.08 -14.19
C THR A 38 -4.38 -33.19 -15.65
N THR A 39 -3.59 -33.82 -16.53
CA THR A 39 -3.88 -34.00 -17.96
C THR A 39 -4.47 -35.38 -18.24
N THR A 40 -3.98 -36.43 -17.58
CA THR A 40 -4.40 -37.83 -17.82
C THR A 40 -5.28 -38.40 -16.71
N ASN A 41 -5.38 -37.71 -15.57
CA ASN A 41 -6.09 -38.14 -14.36
C ASN A 41 -5.56 -39.47 -13.78
N GLU A 42 -4.33 -39.85 -14.13
CA GLU A 42 -3.68 -41.05 -13.63
C GLU A 42 -3.08 -40.82 -12.24
N ASN A 43 -3.30 -41.79 -11.35
CA ASN A 43 -2.77 -41.79 -9.99
C ASN A 43 -1.47 -42.58 -9.94
N ILE A 44 -0.34 -41.90 -9.79
CA ILE A 44 0.97 -42.53 -9.64
C ILE A 44 1.34 -42.49 -8.16
N ILE A 45 1.48 -43.67 -7.53
CA ILE A 45 2.03 -43.77 -6.17
C ILE A 45 3.54 -43.59 -6.30
N ILE A 46 4.06 -42.50 -5.75
CA ILE A 46 5.49 -42.17 -5.83
C ILE A 46 6.07 -42.17 -4.42
N GLU A 47 7.16 -42.91 -4.23
CA GLU A 47 7.93 -42.87 -2.98
C GLU A 47 8.55 -41.48 -2.78
N ARG A 48 8.57 -41.02 -1.52
CA ARG A 48 9.06 -39.67 -1.13
C ARG A 48 10.43 -39.31 -1.75
N LYS A 49 11.34 -40.28 -1.89
CA LYS A 49 12.69 -40.09 -2.47
C LYS A 49 12.69 -39.76 -3.96
N ASN A 50 11.65 -40.17 -4.68
CA ASN A 50 11.52 -39.93 -6.12
C ASN A 50 10.64 -38.73 -6.42
N LEU A 51 9.81 -38.29 -5.45
CA LEU A 51 8.96 -37.11 -5.58
C LEU A 51 9.79 -35.85 -5.87
N GLU A 52 10.83 -35.56 -5.07
CA GLU A 52 11.62 -34.32 -5.18
C GLU A 52 12.27 -34.07 -6.56
N LYS A 53 12.47 -35.14 -7.36
CA LYS A 53 13.12 -35.07 -8.68
C LYS A 53 12.17 -34.74 -9.83
N VAL A 54 10.87 -34.92 -9.64
CA VAL A 54 9.85 -34.81 -10.71
C VAL A 54 9.01 -33.54 -10.54
N LEU A 55 9.01 -32.96 -9.35
CA LEU A 55 8.20 -31.80 -9.00
C LEU A 55 8.75 -30.51 -9.61
N SER A 56 7.85 -29.71 -10.19
CA SER A 56 8.10 -28.30 -10.46
C SER A 56 8.40 -27.53 -9.18
N GLN A 57 8.94 -26.31 -9.32
CA GLN A 57 9.28 -25.49 -8.15
C GLN A 57 8.05 -25.15 -7.29
N GLY A 58 6.89 -24.88 -7.90
CA GLY A 58 5.65 -24.60 -7.17
C GLY A 58 5.16 -25.82 -6.38
N GLU A 59 5.30 -27.01 -6.95
CA GLU A 59 4.92 -28.28 -6.33
C GLU A 59 5.83 -28.70 -5.17
N ARG A 60 7.14 -28.53 -5.31
CA ARG A 60 8.10 -28.75 -4.21
C ARG A 60 7.77 -27.88 -3.00
N ARG A 61 7.36 -26.64 -3.28
CA ARG A 61 6.92 -25.69 -2.26
C ARG A 61 5.68 -26.22 -1.57
N ALA A 62 4.63 -26.54 -2.33
CA ALA A 62 3.37 -27.06 -1.79
C ALA A 62 3.60 -28.29 -0.89
N LEU A 63 4.49 -29.19 -1.29
CA LEU A 63 4.91 -30.34 -0.48
C LEU A 63 5.59 -29.93 0.83
N TYR A 64 6.52 -28.98 0.79
CA TYR A 64 7.22 -28.47 1.97
C TYR A 64 6.23 -27.88 2.99
N ILE A 65 5.29 -27.07 2.52
CA ILE A 65 4.24 -26.48 3.35
C ILE A 65 3.41 -27.56 4.00
N LEU A 66 3.01 -28.57 3.23
CA LEU A 66 2.19 -29.67 3.74
C LEU A 66 2.92 -30.46 4.82
N ASN A 67 4.24 -30.67 4.70
CA ASN A 67 5.04 -31.26 5.77
C ASN A 67 4.99 -30.41 7.06
N ILE A 68 5.14 -29.08 6.95
CA ILE A 68 5.04 -28.18 8.11
C ILE A 68 3.66 -28.29 8.78
N ILE A 69 2.59 -28.33 7.98
CA ILE A 69 1.22 -28.51 8.48
C ILE A 69 1.13 -29.81 9.29
N TYR A 70 1.66 -30.92 8.77
CA TYR A 70 1.64 -32.20 9.50
C TYR A 70 2.39 -32.15 10.82
N ASP A 71 3.58 -31.56 10.85
CA ASP A 71 4.37 -31.43 12.07
C ASP A 71 3.59 -30.62 13.13
N ILE A 72 2.89 -29.57 12.71
CA ILE A 72 2.06 -28.75 13.61
C ILE A 72 0.82 -29.52 14.10
N GLU A 73 0.17 -30.32 13.25
CA GLU A 73 -0.95 -31.17 13.67
C GLU A 73 -0.51 -32.23 14.69
N ALA A 74 0.68 -32.84 14.52
CA ALA A 74 1.24 -33.76 15.49
C ALA A 74 1.47 -33.07 16.84
N LEU A 75 2.03 -31.86 16.84
CA LEU A 75 2.22 -31.05 18.05
C LEU A 75 0.90 -30.67 18.74
N LYS A 76 -0.16 -30.46 17.95
CA LYS A 76 -1.52 -30.19 18.45
C LYS A 76 -2.08 -31.39 19.22
N ILE A 77 -1.88 -32.61 18.73
CA ILE A 77 -2.29 -33.85 19.40
C ILE A 77 -1.54 -34.02 20.73
N GLU A 78 -0.24 -33.72 20.76
CA GLU A 78 0.60 -33.79 21.96
C GLU A 78 0.29 -32.73 23.03
N ARG A 79 -0.55 -31.72 22.70
CA ARG A 79 -0.93 -30.60 23.58
C ARG A 79 0.26 -29.84 24.18
N LYS A 80 1.41 -29.82 23.51
CA LYS A 80 2.58 -29.07 23.98
C LYS A 80 2.41 -27.56 23.79
N ASN A 81 2.98 -26.78 24.70
CA ASN A 81 3.09 -25.34 24.51
C ASN A 81 4.22 -25.06 23.51
N VAL A 82 3.89 -24.47 22.36
CA VAL A 82 4.84 -24.26 21.26
C VAL A 82 4.80 -22.81 20.78
N LEU A 83 6.00 -22.25 20.55
CA LEU A 83 6.16 -20.99 19.83
C LEU A 83 6.42 -21.30 18.35
N ILE A 84 5.57 -20.77 17.48
CA ILE A 84 5.67 -20.90 16.03
C ILE A 84 6.07 -19.54 15.47
N VAL A 85 7.17 -19.49 14.73
CA VAL A 85 7.63 -18.29 14.02
C VAL A 85 7.47 -18.54 12.53
N ALA A 86 6.56 -17.81 11.90
CA ALA A 86 6.28 -17.89 10.48
C ALA A 86 6.94 -16.70 9.77
N ASP A 87 8.08 -16.92 9.14
CA ASP A 87 8.85 -15.87 8.46
C ASP A 87 8.57 -15.88 6.95
N ASP A 88 8.06 -14.75 6.47
CA ASP A 88 7.67 -14.46 5.09
C ASP A 88 6.96 -15.59 4.36
N VAL A 89 5.93 -16.09 5.02
CA VAL A 89 5.06 -17.12 4.44
C VAL A 89 4.42 -16.59 3.16
N SER A 90 3.94 -15.35 3.11
CA SER A 90 3.17 -14.77 1.99
C SER A 90 3.76 -14.93 0.59
N ASP A 91 5.04 -14.67 0.41
CA ASP A 91 5.70 -14.62 -0.89
C ASP A 91 6.00 -16.00 -1.48
N SER A 92 5.89 -17.02 -0.63
CA SER A 92 6.13 -18.40 -1.03
C SER A 92 4.93 -19.05 -1.71
N PHE A 93 3.76 -18.42 -1.79
CA PHE A 93 2.53 -19.09 -2.24
C PHE A 93 1.91 -18.50 -3.49
N ASP A 94 1.55 -19.40 -4.42
CA ASP A 94 0.69 -19.07 -5.54
C ASP A 94 -0.66 -18.52 -5.03
N TYR A 95 -1.27 -17.56 -5.75
CA TYR A 95 -2.48 -16.84 -5.29
C TYR A 95 -3.63 -17.80 -4.92
N LYS A 96 -3.69 -18.96 -5.57
CA LYS A 96 -4.67 -20.03 -5.27
C LYS A 96 -4.53 -20.58 -3.85
N ASN A 97 -3.31 -20.66 -3.32
CA ASN A 97 -3.04 -21.26 -2.02
C ASN A 97 -2.95 -20.23 -0.88
N LYS A 98 -2.67 -18.95 -1.16
CA LYS A 98 -2.54 -17.86 -0.16
C LYS A 98 -3.65 -17.88 0.91
N TYR A 99 -4.91 -18.00 0.51
CA TYR A 99 -6.05 -18.01 1.44
C TYR A 99 -6.09 -19.25 2.34
N ALA A 100 -5.66 -20.41 1.85
CA ALA A 100 -5.64 -21.65 2.64
C ALA A 100 -4.64 -21.56 3.80
N ILE A 101 -3.48 -20.93 3.61
CA ILE A 101 -2.50 -20.73 4.70
C ILE A 101 -2.97 -19.66 5.67
N ILE A 102 -3.57 -18.58 5.17
CA ILE A 102 -4.18 -17.56 6.03
C ILE A 102 -5.19 -18.24 6.95
N GLU A 103 -6.14 -19.02 6.41
CA GLU A 103 -7.12 -19.75 7.21
C GLU A 103 -6.45 -20.70 8.22
N TYR A 104 -5.38 -21.39 7.79
CA TYR A 104 -4.67 -22.33 8.66
C TYR A 104 -3.93 -21.63 9.82
N LEU A 105 -3.21 -20.54 9.55
CA LEU A 105 -2.59 -19.71 10.58
C LEU A 105 -3.64 -19.11 11.52
N GLN A 106 -4.81 -18.76 10.98
CA GLN A 106 -5.92 -18.28 11.79
C GLN A 106 -6.47 -19.36 12.74
N GLU A 107 -6.55 -20.61 12.28
CA GLU A 107 -6.90 -21.75 13.13
C GLU A 107 -5.87 -21.94 14.24
N MET A 108 -4.57 -21.91 13.92
CA MET A 108 -3.51 -22.02 14.92
C MET A 108 -3.58 -20.94 16.00
N CYS A 109 -3.90 -19.70 15.62
CA CYS A 109 -4.05 -18.59 16.58
C CYS A 109 -5.18 -18.82 17.59
N ARG A 110 -6.15 -19.71 17.31
CA ARG A 110 -7.24 -20.06 18.23
C ARG A 110 -6.86 -21.16 19.22
N GLU A 111 -5.76 -21.87 18.99
CA GLU A 111 -5.27 -22.91 19.88
C GLU A 111 -4.53 -22.28 21.08
N SER A 112 -4.97 -22.59 22.31
CA SER A 112 -4.41 -21.99 23.53
C SER A 112 -2.92 -22.29 23.75
N ASN A 113 -2.46 -23.42 23.24
CA ASN A 113 -1.12 -23.94 23.47
C ASN A 113 -0.10 -23.39 22.47
N PHE A 114 -0.57 -22.74 21.40
CA PHE A 114 0.29 -22.14 20.40
C PHE A 114 0.45 -20.64 20.65
N LYS A 115 1.69 -20.16 20.48
CA LYS A 115 2.03 -18.75 20.37
C LYS A 115 2.58 -18.54 18.97
N LEU A 116 2.00 -17.61 18.21
CA LEU A 116 2.45 -17.30 16.85
C LEU A 116 3.14 -15.94 16.80
N ILE A 117 4.28 -15.90 16.10
CA ILE A 117 4.90 -14.68 15.59
C ILE A 117 4.90 -14.82 14.07
N ILE A 118 4.31 -13.85 13.37
CA ILE A 118 4.22 -13.86 11.91
C ILE A 118 4.98 -12.63 11.42
N LEU A 119 5.99 -12.86 10.58
CA LEU A 119 6.78 -11.84 9.93
C LEU A 119 6.43 -11.85 8.44
N THR A 120 6.15 -10.68 7.89
CA THR A 120 5.79 -10.51 6.48
C THR A 120 6.11 -9.09 6.07
N HIS A 121 6.53 -8.92 4.82
CA HIS A 121 6.63 -7.61 4.19
C HIS A 121 5.41 -7.31 3.29
N ASN A 122 4.50 -8.28 3.10
CA ASN A 122 3.34 -8.16 2.23
C ASN A 122 2.16 -7.54 2.99
N PHE A 123 1.80 -6.29 2.68
CA PHE A 123 0.76 -5.58 3.42
C PHE A 123 -0.64 -6.16 3.18
N ASP A 124 -0.89 -6.74 2.01
CA ASP A 124 -2.14 -7.44 1.72
C ASP A 124 -2.34 -8.65 2.64
N PHE A 125 -1.33 -9.52 2.74
CA PHE A 125 -1.35 -10.68 3.64
C PHE A 125 -1.54 -10.25 5.08
N TYR A 126 -0.80 -9.22 5.50
CA TYR A 126 -0.94 -8.61 6.81
C TYR A 126 -2.38 -8.14 7.09
N ARG A 127 -2.99 -7.37 6.17
CA ARG A 127 -4.38 -6.88 6.30
C ARG A 127 -5.39 -8.02 6.39
N THR A 128 -5.24 -9.05 5.55
CA THR A 128 -6.14 -10.20 5.57
C THR A 128 -6.05 -10.97 6.89
N MET A 129 -4.83 -11.16 7.43
CA MET A 129 -4.62 -11.81 8.72
C MET A 129 -5.24 -11.01 9.87
N VAL A 130 -4.98 -9.70 9.93
CA VAL A 130 -5.56 -8.80 10.93
C VAL A 130 -7.09 -8.82 10.88
N SER A 131 -7.67 -8.71 9.69
CA SER A 131 -9.13 -8.66 9.50
C SER A 131 -9.81 -9.94 10.00
N GLY A 132 -9.26 -11.12 9.71
CA GLY A 132 -9.84 -12.39 10.13
C GLY A 132 -9.59 -12.77 11.59
N LEU A 133 -8.54 -12.24 12.23
CA LEU A 133 -8.20 -12.53 13.64
C LEU A 133 -8.69 -11.48 14.63
N GLY A 134 -9.10 -10.30 14.15
CA GLY A 134 -9.64 -9.24 14.98
C GLY A 134 -8.68 -8.82 16.09
N SER A 135 -9.17 -8.81 17.34
CA SER A 135 -8.42 -8.37 18.53
C SER A 135 -7.37 -9.36 19.03
N SER A 136 -7.35 -10.59 18.53
CA SER A 136 -6.41 -11.63 18.96
C SER A 136 -5.01 -11.43 18.41
N LEU A 137 -4.88 -10.69 17.30
CA LEU A 137 -3.59 -10.36 16.68
C LEU A 137 -3.18 -8.93 17.06
N LYS A 138 -1.98 -8.77 17.62
CA LYS A 138 -1.40 -7.45 17.89
C LYS A 138 -0.55 -7.01 16.70
N PRO A 139 -1.03 -6.05 15.90
CA PRO A 139 -0.29 -5.50 14.75
C PRO A 139 0.97 -4.76 15.20
N TRP A 140 2.11 -5.02 14.55
CA TRP A 140 3.35 -4.26 14.75
C TRP A 140 4.05 -4.06 13.41
N MET A 141 4.71 -2.92 13.26
CA MET A 141 5.57 -2.61 12.13
C MET A 141 6.96 -2.25 12.64
N THR A 142 7.95 -2.78 11.95
CA THR A 142 9.37 -2.63 12.27
C THR A 142 9.99 -1.66 11.28
N ILE A 143 10.67 -0.62 11.79
CA ILE A 143 11.32 0.41 10.98
C ILE A 143 12.79 0.42 11.35
N LYS A 144 13.66 0.53 10.35
CA LYS A 144 15.07 0.82 10.56
C LYS A 144 15.29 2.32 10.41
N ASN A 145 15.80 2.97 11.45
CA ASN A 145 16.22 4.36 11.42
C ASN A 145 17.73 4.46 11.67
N GLU A 146 18.30 5.68 11.64
CA GLU A 146 19.73 5.89 11.85
C GLU A 146 20.20 5.43 13.24
N THR A 147 19.32 5.47 14.24
CA THR A 147 19.61 5.14 15.64
C THR A 147 19.38 3.67 16.00
N GLY A 148 18.77 2.87 15.13
CA GLY A 148 18.46 1.46 15.38
C GLY A 148 17.17 0.97 14.73
N ILE A 149 16.49 0.07 15.44
CA ILE A 149 15.23 -0.55 15.01
C ILE A 149 14.11 -0.08 15.94
N GLU A 150 13.05 0.46 15.37
CA GLU A 150 11.86 0.91 16.08
C GLU A 150 10.68 -0.01 15.75
N ILE A 151 9.90 -0.40 16.77
CA ILE A 151 8.70 -1.21 16.61
C ILE A 151 7.49 -0.37 17.04
N LYS A 152 6.59 -0.11 16.10
CA LYS A 152 5.43 0.79 16.28
C LYS A 152 4.13 0.11 15.86
N LEU A 153 3.03 0.61 16.41
CA LEU A 153 1.69 0.26 15.94
C LEU A 153 1.43 0.97 14.60
N PRO A 154 1.08 0.24 13.53
CA PRO A 154 0.89 0.86 12.23
C PRO A 154 -0.48 1.57 12.14
N LYS A 155 -0.48 2.91 12.20
CA LYS A 155 -1.69 3.77 12.18
C LYS A 155 -2.61 3.46 11.00
N TYR A 156 -2.05 3.33 9.79
CA TYR A 156 -2.84 3.23 8.55
C TYR A 156 -2.93 1.83 7.94
N VAL A 157 -2.12 0.87 8.40
CA VAL A 157 -2.12 -0.50 7.86
C VAL A 157 -3.17 -1.37 8.57
N TYR A 158 -3.46 -1.05 9.84
CA TYR A 158 -4.36 -1.82 10.68
C TYR A 158 -5.84 -1.62 10.36
N LYS A 159 -6.22 -0.45 9.84
CA LYS A 159 -7.61 -0.09 9.50
C LYS A 159 -7.67 0.38 8.06
N ASN A 160 -8.86 0.34 7.48
CA ASN A 160 -9.12 0.96 6.19
C ASN A 160 -8.58 2.42 6.22
N PRO A 161 -7.59 2.79 5.39
CA PRO A 161 -6.98 4.11 5.39
C PRO A 161 -8.00 5.24 5.28
N PHE A 162 -9.06 5.05 4.49
CA PHE A 162 -10.14 6.01 4.32
C PHE A 162 -10.87 6.31 5.63
N THR A 163 -11.01 5.31 6.51
CA THR A 163 -11.64 5.51 7.82
C THR A 163 -10.79 6.40 8.71
N GLU A 164 -9.48 6.23 8.69
CA GLU A 164 -8.56 7.04 9.50
C GLU A 164 -8.41 8.45 8.93
N ILE A 165 -8.34 8.60 7.60
CA ILE A 165 -8.35 9.92 6.93
C ILE A 165 -9.66 10.67 7.20
N LYS A 166 -10.81 9.97 7.12
CA LYS A 166 -12.10 10.59 7.43
C LYS A 166 -12.16 11.09 8.88
N LYS A 167 -11.66 10.30 9.84
CA LYS A 167 -11.59 10.73 11.25
C LYS A 167 -10.64 11.91 11.44
N SER A 168 -9.49 11.90 10.77
CA SER A 168 -8.50 12.97 10.91
C SER A 168 -9.01 14.29 10.33
N VAL A 169 -9.73 14.25 9.20
CA VAL A 169 -10.44 15.41 8.64
C VAL A 169 -11.47 15.97 9.63
N ILE A 170 -12.26 15.09 10.27
CA ILE A 170 -13.25 15.52 11.27
C ILE A 170 -12.57 16.12 12.52
N SER A 171 -11.37 15.63 12.88
CA SER A 171 -10.61 16.16 14.02
C SER A 171 -10.04 17.58 13.79
N GLY A 172 -10.10 18.11 12.56
CA GLY A 172 -9.90 19.53 12.30
C GLY A 172 -8.46 20.00 12.18
N SER A 173 -7.52 19.16 11.73
CA SER A 173 -6.16 19.62 11.42
C SER A 173 -6.01 20.02 9.95
N GLU A 174 -5.25 21.08 9.67
CA GLU A 174 -4.93 21.53 8.30
C GLU A 174 -4.22 20.43 7.50
N LYS A 175 -3.26 19.74 8.14
CA LYS A 175 -2.55 18.58 7.60
C LYS A 175 -3.51 17.48 7.13
N SER A 176 -4.53 17.18 7.93
CA SER A 176 -5.53 16.17 7.58
C SER A 176 -6.44 16.61 6.43
N LEU A 177 -6.78 17.90 6.34
CA LEU A 177 -7.51 18.42 5.17
C LEU A 177 -6.70 18.23 3.90
N LEU A 178 -5.44 18.67 3.87
CA LEU A 178 -4.59 18.56 2.69
C LEU A 178 -4.43 17.11 2.24
N THR A 179 -4.21 16.21 3.20
CA THR A 179 -4.08 14.78 2.93
C THR A 179 -5.32 14.20 2.28
N ALA A 180 -6.51 14.70 2.61
CA ALA A 180 -7.78 14.17 2.10
C ALA A 180 -8.09 14.56 0.65
N ILE A 181 -7.44 15.60 0.10
CA ILE A 181 -7.70 16.13 -1.26
C ILE A 181 -7.74 15.03 -2.33
N PRO A 182 -6.68 14.20 -2.52
CA PRO A 182 -6.69 13.15 -3.54
C PRO A 182 -7.79 12.12 -3.31
N PHE A 183 -8.08 11.78 -2.06
CA PHE A 183 -9.09 10.78 -1.72
C PHE A 183 -10.51 11.25 -2.04
N ILE A 184 -10.85 12.47 -1.65
CA ILE A 184 -12.20 13.01 -1.89
C ILE A 184 -12.41 13.27 -3.37
N ARG A 185 -11.37 13.74 -4.07
CA ARG A 185 -11.39 13.82 -5.53
C ARG A 185 -11.75 12.49 -6.17
N ASN A 186 -11.11 11.39 -5.75
CA ASN A 186 -11.37 10.06 -6.29
C ASN A 186 -12.78 9.55 -5.94
N ILE A 187 -13.28 9.86 -4.74
CA ILE A 187 -14.67 9.55 -4.38
C ILE A 187 -15.64 10.24 -5.36
N ILE A 188 -15.46 11.53 -5.61
CA ILE A 188 -16.32 12.28 -6.55
C ILE A 188 -16.23 11.71 -7.96
N GLU A 189 -15.01 11.33 -8.41
CA GLU A 189 -14.80 10.67 -9.71
C GLU A 189 -15.62 9.38 -9.84
N TYR A 190 -15.70 8.58 -8.78
CA TYR A 190 -16.40 7.29 -8.78
C TYR A 190 -17.91 7.42 -8.54
N THR A 191 -18.36 8.45 -7.82
CA THR A 191 -19.77 8.61 -7.47
C THR A 191 -20.55 9.55 -8.39
N ASP A 192 -19.87 10.45 -9.07
CA ASP A 192 -20.46 11.43 -9.99
C ASP A 192 -19.73 11.40 -11.33
N SER A 193 -18.78 12.30 -11.55
CA SER A 193 -18.11 12.47 -12.83
C SER A 193 -16.88 13.38 -12.72
N THR A 194 -15.99 13.32 -13.71
CA THR A 194 -14.84 14.23 -13.84
C THR A 194 -15.24 15.64 -14.29
N THR A 195 -16.51 15.85 -14.64
CA THR A 195 -17.06 17.16 -15.03
C THR A 195 -17.62 17.94 -13.85
N ASN A 196 -17.77 17.32 -12.67
CA ASN A 196 -18.22 17.95 -11.45
C ASN A 196 -17.29 19.11 -11.02
N GLU A 197 -17.87 20.22 -10.54
CA GLU A 197 -17.10 21.41 -10.16
C GLU A 197 -16.21 21.21 -8.94
N ASP A 198 -16.66 20.45 -7.95
CA ASP A 198 -15.86 20.07 -6.78
C ASP A 198 -14.67 19.20 -7.21
N TYR A 199 -14.88 18.26 -8.15
CA TYR A 199 -13.80 17.47 -8.74
C TYR A 199 -12.75 18.35 -9.43
N LYS A 200 -13.19 19.35 -10.20
CA LYS A 200 -12.29 20.29 -10.88
C LYS A 200 -11.49 21.10 -9.87
N LYS A 201 -12.13 21.67 -8.84
CA LYS A 201 -11.45 22.43 -7.77
C LYS A 201 -10.43 21.57 -7.03
N LEU A 202 -10.79 20.34 -6.64
CA LEU A 202 -9.83 19.43 -6.00
C LEU A 202 -8.69 19.04 -6.95
N THR A 203 -8.95 18.93 -8.25
CA THR A 203 -7.91 18.71 -9.27
C THR A 203 -6.98 19.92 -9.39
N SER A 204 -7.49 21.15 -9.30
CA SER A 204 -6.68 22.37 -9.21
C SER A 204 -5.84 22.46 -7.94
N LEU A 205 -6.21 21.77 -6.86
CA LEU A 205 -5.36 21.67 -5.67
C LEU A 205 -4.25 20.62 -5.80
N LEU A 206 -4.26 19.79 -6.85
CA LEU A 206 -3.25 18.76 -7.12
C LEU A 206 -2.36 19.09 -8.32
N HIS A 207 -2.67 20.19 -9.03
CA HIS A 207 -2.01 20.62 -10.24
C HIS A 207 -1.98 22.14 -10.28
N ARG A 208 -0.97 22.73 -10.93
CA ARG A 208 -0.96 24.17 -11.17
C ARG A 208 -2.02 24.54 -12.23
N LYS A 209 -3.08 25.20 -11.77
CA LYS A 209 -4.18 25.76 -12.58
C LYS A 209 -4.46 27.21 -12.18
N ASP A 210 -5.30 27.91 -12.93
CA ASP A 210 -5.52 29.36 -12.78
C ASP A 210 -6.17 29.70 -11.43
N ASP A 211 -6.99 28.80 -10.90
CA ASP A 211 -7.69 28.95 -9.64
C ASP A 211 -6.94 28.37 -8.43
N THR A 212 -5.82 27.66 -8.63
CA THR A 212 -5.07 26.94 -7.59
C THR A 212 -4.72 27.80 -6.38
N GLU A 213 -4.26 29.04 -6.59
CA GLU A 213 -3.90 29.96 -5.50
C GLU A 213 -5.11 30.60 -4.82
N SER A 214 -6.26 30.60 -5.48
CA SER A 214 -7.46 31.29 -5.01
C SER A 214 -8.33 30.41 -4.12
N ILE A 215 -8.19 29.08 -4.15
CA ILE A 215 -9.06 28.20 -3.38
C ILE A 215 -8.75 28.36 -1.88
N THR A 216 -9.80 28.63 -1.09
CA THR A 216 -9.71 28.82 0.37
C THR A 216 -9.97 27.53 1.15
N ILE A 217 -9.52 27.49 2.41
CA ILE A 217 -9.84 26.39 3.34
C ILE A 217 -11.36 26.25 3.54
N SER A 218 -12.10 27.36 3.59
CA SER A 218 -13.56 27.35 3.68
C SER A 218 -14.21 26.64 2.48
N GLU A 219 -13.74 26.90 1.26
CA GLU A 219 -14.25 26.22 0.08
C GLU A 219 -13.91 24.73 0.11
N LEU A 220 -12.70 24.37 0.54
CA LEU A 220 -12.29 22.97 0.70
C LEU A 220 -13.18 22.22 1.71
N ILE A 221 -13.49 22.85 2.84
CA ILE A 221 -14.41 22.29 3.84
C ILE A 221 -15.80 22.08 3.26
N ASN A 222 -16.32 23.06 2.50
CA ASN A 222 -17.62 22.96 1.85
C ASN A 222 -17.66 21.78 0.86
N ILE A 223 -16.62 21.60 0.05
CA ILE A 223 -16.48 20.44 -0.84
C ILE A 223 -16.56 19.14 -0.03
N TYR A 224 -15.87 19.05 1.10
CA TYR A 224 -15.88 17.83 1.92
C TYR A 224 -17.25 17.57 2.56
N GLN A 225 -17.93 18.60 3.05
CA GLN A 225 -19.26 18.45 3.63
C GLN A 225 -20.32 18.05 2.59
N ASN A 226 -20.19 18.50 1.34
CA ASN A 226 -21.09 18.13 0.25
C ASN A 226 -20.92 16.67 -0.18
N ASN A 227 -19.67 16.16 -0.18
CA ASN A 227 -19.34 14.87 -0.77
C ASN A 227 -19.14 13.75 0.25
N ILE A 228 -18.92 14.09 1.53
CA ILE A 228 -18.78 13.11 2.62
C ILE A 228 -19.92 13.28 3.60
N LYS A 229 -20.75 12.24 3.74
CA LYS A 229 -21.71 12.16 4.84
C LYS A 229 -20.94 12.06 6.17
N THR A 230 -20.87 13.16 6.89
CA THR A 230 -20.33 13.25 8.25
C THR A 230 -21.45 13.65 9.19
N SER A 231 -21.50 13.05 10.38
CA SER A 231 -22.46 13.44 11.43
C SER A 231 -21.99 14.67 12.23
N GLN A 232 -20.81 15.20 11.91
CA GLN A 232 -20.12 16.25 12.66
C GLN A 232 -19.62 17.33 11.70
N GLN A 233 -19.82 18.59 12.06
CA GLN A 233 -19.24 19.71 11.30
C GLN A 233 -17.71 19.71 11.46
N ILE A 234 -17.02 19.95 10.35
CA ILE A 234 -15.57 20.17 10.33
C ILE A 234 -15.33 21.61 10.80
N ILE A 235 -14.64 21.79 11.92
CA ILE A 235 -14.36 23.11 12.53
C ILE A 235 -12.85 23.32 12.56
N ILE A 236 -12.37 24.39 11.93
CA ILE A 236 -10.95 24.73 11.81
C ILE A 236 -10.78 26.25 12.00
N PRO A 237 -9.77 26.73 12.73
CA PRO A 237 -9.64 28.15 13.07
C PRO A 237 -9.31 29.07 11.88
N ASN A 238 -8.62 28.58 10.84
CA ASN A 238 -8.06 29.40 9.76
C ASN A 238 -8.80 29.25 8.40
N ILE A 239 -10.13 29.34 8.41
CA ILE A 239 -10.95 29.06 7.22
C ILE A 239 -10.70 30.00 6.02
N HIS A 240 -10.13 31.18 6.24
CA HIS A 240 -9.90 32.18 5.19
C HIS A 240 -8.53 32.04 4.50
N ASN A 241 -7.63 31.21 5.04
CA ASN A 241 -6.32 31.00 4.43
C ASN A 241 -6.46 30.31 3.07
N ARG A 242 -5.53 30.59 2.16
CA ARG A 242 -5.44 29.90 0.87
C ARG A 242 -4.87 28.51 1.08
N VAL A 243 -5.47 27.51 0.43
CA VAL A 243 -4.99 26.12 0.52
C VAL A 243 -3.55 26.02 0.01
N TYR A 244 -3.21 26.77 -1.04
CA TYR A 244 -1.85 26.87 -1.59
C TYR A 244 -0.82 27.31 -0.54
N GLU A 245 -1.10 28.37 0.22
CA GLU A 245 -0.20 28.86 1.27
C GLU A 245 -0.06 27.84 2.41
N VAL A 246 -1.18 27.30 2.88
CA VAL A 246 -1.21 26.28 3.94
C VAL A 246 -0.42 25.03 3.52
N LEU A 247 -0.52 24.61 2.25
CA LEU A 247 0.25 23.49 1.71
C LEU A 247 1.76 23.70 1.88
N TYR A 248 2.28 24.87 1.51
CA TYR A 248 3.72 25.15 1.64
C TYR A 248 4.16 25.37 3.09
N ILE A 249 3.31 25.94 3.96
CA ILE A 249 3.59 26.01 5.40
C ILE A 249 3.75 24.59 5.96
N GLN A 250 2.78 23.71 5.70
CA GLN A 250 2.82 22.34 6.18
C GLN A 250 4.00 21.54 5.58
N ALA A 251 4.30 21.72 4.29
CA ALA A 251 5.45 21.07 3.66
C ALA A 251 6.79 21.51 4.27
N ASN A 252 6.94 22.81 4.57
CA ASN A 252 8.12 23.34 5.26
C ASN A 252 8.21 22.84 6.70
N ASP A 253 7.09 22.76 7.43
CA ASP A 253 7.07 22.22 8.78
C ASP A 253 7.50 20.75 8.80
N ILE A 254 7.08 19.96 7.79
CA ILE A 254 7.45 18.54 7.66
C ILE A 254 8.97 18.38 7.54
N ILE A 255 9.63 19.10 6.64
CA ILE A 255 11.08 18.95 6.42
C ILE A 255 11.92 19.44 7.60
N ASN A 256 11.37 20.31 8.45
CA ASN A 256 12.04 20.86 9.64
C ASN A 256 11.72 20.10 10.92
N SER A 257 10.80 19.15 10.86
CA SER A 257 10.38 18.30 11.99
C SER A 257 11.14 16.98 12.03
N ASN A 258 10.96 16.20 13.10
CA ASN A 258 11.44 14.82 13.12
C ASN A 258 10.64 13.99 12.11
N ILE A 259 11.29 13.61 11.02
CA ILE A 259 10.71 12.86 9.92
C ILE A 259 10.26 11.47 10.42
N GLU A 260 8.96 11.22 10.36
CA GLU A 260 8.39 9.91 10.65
C GLU A 260 8.15 9.13 9.35
N GLU A 261 8.91 8.04 9.15
CA GLU A 261 8.92 7.23 7.93
C GLU A 261 7.54 6.68 7.52
N LEU A 262 6.69 6.40 8.51
CA LEU A 262 5.37 5.80 8.31
C LEU A 262 4.25 6.83 8.20
N ASP A 263 4.57 8.12 8.25
CA ASP A 263 3.57 9.17 8.18
C ASP A 263 3.16 9.44 6.72
N ILE A 264 2.06 8.81 6.33
CA ILE A 264 1.50 8.90 4.99
C ILE A 264 0.93 10.30 4.71
N GLU A 265 0.46 11.01 5.75
CA GLU A 265 0.00 12.40 5.59
C GLU A 265 1.17 13.27 5.12
N ASN A 266 2.36 13.09 5.70
CA ASN A 266 3.56 13.83 5.28
C ASN A 266 3.96 13.52 3.83
N LYS A 267 3.98 12.24 3.45
CA LYS A 267 4.34 11.82 2.07
C LYS A 267 3.40 12.42 1.03
N ILE A 268 2.10 12.45 1.33
CA ILE A 268 1.08 13.00 0.43
C ILE A 268 1.25 14.52 0.30
N ILE A 269 1.40 15.23 1.42
CA ILE A 269 1.58 16.69 1.42
C ILE A 269 2.83 17.10 0.64
N LEU A 270 3.98 16.45 0.91
CA LEU A 270 5.20 16.70 0.16
C LEU A 270 5.02 16.41 -1.33
N SER A 271 4.34 15.30 -1.68
CA SER A 271 4.11 14.96 -3.08
C SER A 271 3.25 16.00 -3.81
N ILE A 272 2.22 16.54 -3.15
CA ILE A 272 1.37 17.60 -3.71
C ILE A 272 2.20 18.87 -3.91
N ALA A 273 2.96 19.28 -2.88
CA ALA A 273 3.79 20.48 -2.95
C ALA A 273 4.86 20.38 -4.05
N ILE A 274 5.64 19.29 -4.10
CA ILE A 274 6.68 19.05 -5.11
C ILE A 274 6.09 19.09 -6.52
N ARG A 275 4.94 18.44 -6.75
CA ARG A 275 4.29 18.47 -8.07
C ARG A 275 3.93 19.89 -8.48
N ILE A 276 3.32 20.67 -7.58
CA ILE A 276 2.93 22.04 -7.89
C ILE A 276 4.19 22.89 -8.17
N MET A 277 5.27 22.75 -7.41
CA MET A 277 6.54 23.43 -7.67
C MET A 277 7.13 23.08 -9.04
N ALA A 278 7.09 21.81 -9.42
CA ALA A 278 7.57 21.36 -10.72
C ALA A 278 6.75 21.93 -11.87
N GLU A 279 5.42 21.97 -11.72
CA GLU A 279 4.54 22.58 -12.72
C GLU A 279 4.71 24.10 -12.78
N ASP A 280 4.88 24.79 -11.64
CA ASP A 280 5.20 26.21 -11.55
C ASP A 280 6.48 26.54 -12.33
N LEU A 281 7.57 25.80 -12.08
CA LEU A 281 8.85 25.95 -12.77
C LEU A 281 8.70 25.81 -14.29
N ILE A 282 8.01 24.76 -14.74
CA ILE A 282 7.80 24.52 -16.18
C ILE A 282 6.98 25.66 -16.79
N ILE A 283 5.89 26.06 -16.13
CA ILE A 283 4.98 27.07 -16.62
C ILE A 283 5.68 28.42 -16.75
N GLU A 284 6.46 28.82 -15.74
CA GLU A 284 7.21 30.08 -15.76
C GLU A 284 8.27 30.07 -16.88
N ALA A 285 9.11 29.03 -16.95
CA ALA A 285 10.15 28.94 -17.98
C ALA A 285 9.58 28.93 -19.40
N VAL A 286 8.51 28.17 -19.65
CA VAL A 286 7.88 28.11 -20.97
C VAL A 286 7.20 29.43 -21.32
N LYS A 287 6.53 30.07 -20.36
CA LYS A 287 5.91 31.39 -20.55
C LYS A 287 6.95 32.45 -20.92
N ASP A 288 8.09 32.46 -20.24
CA ASP A 288 9.18 33.40 -20.51
C ASP A 288 9.78 33.19 -21.90
N LYS A 289 9.89 31.93 -22.34
CA LYS A 289 10.42 31.59 -23.67
C LYS A 289 9.43 31.86 -24.81
N ASP A 290 8.15 31.54 -24.62
CA ASP A 290 7.13 31.66 -25.66
C ASP A 290 6.47 33.06 -25.68
N GLY A 291 6.61 33.84 -24.62
CA GLY A 291 5.90 35.10 -24.41
C GLY A 291 4.38 34.95 -24.29
N SER A 292 3.86 33.72 -24.19
CA SER A 292 2.43 33.42 -24.15
C SER A 292 2.14 32.11 -23.41
N MET A 293 0.87 31.92 -23.02
CA MET A 293 0.39 30.70 -22.34
C MET A 293 -0.20 29.66 -23.31
N GLU A 294 -0.11 29.86 -24.63
CA GLU A 294 -0.86 29.05 -25.60
C GLU A 294 -0.44 27.57 -25.59
N SER A 295 0.88 27.32 -25.54
CA SER A 295 1.44 25.97 -25.47
C SER A 295 1.06 25.26 -24.16
N ILE A 296 1.05 26.00 -23.05
CA ILE A 296 0.67 25.53 -21.71
C ILE A 296 -0.83 25.21 -21.63
N ASN A 297 -1.69 26.07 -22.16
CA ASN A 297 -3.15 25.88 -22.11
C ASN A 297 -3.58 24.63 -22.91
N LYS A 298 -2.96 24.38 -24.07
CA LYS A 298 -3.17 23.15 -24.86
C LYS A 298 -2.86 21.87 -24.08
N VAL A 299 -1.93 21.93 -23.14
CA VAL A 299 -1.58 20.80 -22.25
C VAL A 299 -2.61 20.67 -21.12
N ARG A 300 -2.98 21.78 -20.48
CA ARG A 300 -3.90 21.82 -19.32
C ARG A 300 -5.32 21.35 -19.65
N ASP A 301 -5.79 21.57 -20.88
CA ASP A 301 -7.14 21.15 -21.32
C ASP A 301 -7.32 19.63 -21.40
N LYS A 302 -6.21 18.87 -21.50
CA LYS A 302 -6.26 17.41 -21.75
C LYS A 302 -6.30 16.55 -20.47
N ASN A 303 -6.59 17.13 -19.29
CA ASN A 303 -6.81 16.62 -17.92
C ASN A 303 -6.12 15.31 -17.44
N TYR A 304 -6.07 14.26 -18.26
CA TYR A 304 -5.27 13.07 -18.02
C TYR A 304 -3.79 13.35 -18.34
N CYS A 305 -2.93 13.29 -17.31
CA CYS A 305 -1.47 13.41 -17.39
C CYS A 305 -0.90 14.83 -17.65
N GLN A 306 -1.42 15.86 -16.97
CA GLN A 306 -0.91 17.24 -17.07
C GLN A 306 0.60 17.33 -16.81
N THR A 307 1.09 16.83 -15.65
CA THR A 307 2.50 16.91 -15.26
C THR A 307 3.43 16.29 -16.31
N GLY A 308 3.14 15.04 -16.74
CA GLY A 308 3.94 14.36 -17.76
C GLY A 308 4.01 15.11 -19.09
N LYS A 309 2.89 15.68 -19.55
CA LYS A 309 2.85 16.48 -20.79
C LYS A 309 3.58 17.82 -20.65
N LEU A 310 3.51 18.46 -19.48
CA LEU A 310 4.30 19.66 -19.18
C LEU A 310 5.80 19.35 -19.22
N ILE A 311 6.21 18.20 -18.69
CA ILE A 311 7.61 17.74 -18.73
C ILE A 311 8.06 17.44 -20.17
N GLU A 312 7.23 16.80 -20.98
CA GLU A 312 7.51 16.61 -22.42
C GLU A 312 7.68 17.93 -23.15
N LEU A 313 6.80 18.91 -22.88
CA LEU A 313 6.91 20.26 -23.43
C LEU A 313 8.19 20.95 -23.00
N TYR A 314 8.57 20.83 -21.72
CA TYR A 314 9.82 21.37 -21.20
C TYR A 314 11.03 20.77 -21.93
N LYS A 315 11.10 19.43 -22.05
CA LYS A 315 12.20 18.73 -22.76
C LYS A 315 12.34 19.19 -24.20
N GLN A 316 11.24 19.41 -24.91
CA GLN A 316 11.27 19.89 -26.29
C GLN A 316 11.82 21.31 -26.40
N LYS A 317 11.51 22.17 -25.42
CA LYS A 317 11.93 23.57 -25.43
C LYS A 317 13.30 23.80 -24.82
N PHE A 318 13.72 23.00 -23.86
CA PHE A 318 14.96 23.17 -23.10
C PHE A 318 15.82 21.89 -23.10
N PRO A 319 16.16 21.31 -24.28
CA PRO A 319 16.81 20.00 -24.36
C PRO A 319 18.21 19.96 -23.73
N SER A 320 18.84 21.11 -23.52
CA SER A 320 20.19 21.23 -22.92
C SER A 320 20.17 21.28 -21.38
N GLU A 321 19.01 21.43 -20.74
CA GLU A 321 18.88 21.54 -19.28
C GLU A 321 18.74 20.16 -18.62
N TYR A 322 19.74 19.30 -18.84
CA TYR A 322 19.71 17.90 -18.43
C TYR A 322 19.44 17.69 -16.93
N SER A 323 20.01 18.54 -16.07
CA SER A 323 19.82 18.46 -14.62
C SER A 323 18.37 18.72 -14.21
N ILE A 324 17.75 19.77 -14.75
CA ILE A 324 16.34 20.11 -14.47
C ILE A 324 15.42 19.05 -15.08
N ILE A 325 15.71 18.57 -16.29
CA ILE A 325 14.93 17.49 -16.92
C ILE A 325 14.93 16.24 -16.04
N LYS A 326 16.10 15.84 -15.53
CA LYS A 326 16.22 14.67 -14.65
C LYS A 326 15.40 14.87 -13.37
N LEU A 327 15.52 16.03 -12.74
CA LEU A 327 14.74 16.40 -11.55
C LEU A 327 13.23 16.27 -11.82
N LEU A 328 12.75 16.81 -12.94
CA LEU A 328 11.34 16.75 -13.33
C LEU A 328 10.87 15.31 -13.61
N GLU A 329 11.70 14.45 -14.19
CA GLU A 329 11.39 13.04 -14.38
C GLU A 329 11.24 12.30 -13.05
N GLU A 330 12.10 12.59 -12.07
CA GLU A 330 12.02 12.03 -10.71
C GLU A 330 10.70 12.45 -10.03
N VAL A 331 10.27 13.71 -10.18
CA VAL A 331 8.95 14.19 -9.71
C VAL A 331 7.81 13.39 -10.32
N ASN A 332 7.84 13.17 -11.63
CA ASN A 332 6.76 12.47 -12.32
C ASN A 332 6.63 11.02 -11.84
N LEU A 333 7.75 10.36 -11.53
CA LEU A 333 7.79 9.01 -10.99
C LEU A 333 7.24 8.98 -9.54
N MET A 334 7.83 9.78 -8.64
CA MET A 334 7.58 9.68 -7.21
C MET A 334 6.22 10.25 -6.78
N THR A 335 5.78 11.37 -7.36
CA THR A 335 4.53 12.03 -6.91
C THR A 335 3.27 11.35 -7.48
N SER A 336 3.39 10.66 -8.62
CA SER A 336 2.25 10.02 -9.28
C SER A 336 1.61 8.95 -8.41
N GLU A 337 2.43 8.13 -7.76
CA GLU A 337 1.99 7.06 -6.87
C GLU A 337 1.31 7.60 -5.60
N ASN A 338 1.83 8.70 -5.06
CA ASN A 338 1.34 9.30 -3.82
C ASN A 338 0.07 10.14 -3.97
N ILE A 339 -0.33 10.52 -5.19
CA ILE A 339 -1.49 11.41 -5.43
C ILE A 339 -2.64 10.68 -6.13
N ARG A 340 -2.36 9.64 -6.93
CA ARG A 340 -3.41 8.80 -7.53
C ARG A 340 -3.78 7.67 -6.56
N ILE A 341 -4.26 8.04 -5.37
CA ILE A 341 -4.46 7.09 -4.29
C ILE A 341 -5.80 6.37 -4.45
N ASN A 342 -5.72 5.11 -4.86
CA ASN A 342 -6.85 4.18 -4.89
C ASN A 342 -6.70 3.20 -3.71
N SER A 343 -7.76 2.53 -3.29
CA SER A 343 -7.72 1.55 -2.18
C SER A 343 -6.68 0.44 -2.37
N PHE A 344 -6.22 0.21 -3.60
CA PHE A 344 -5.20 -0.77 -3.98
C PHE A 344 -3.77 -0.20 -4.00
N MET A 345 -3.57 1.12 -3.98
CA MET A 345 -2.26 1.77 -4.17
C MET A 345 -1.63 2.28 -2.86
N PHE A 346 -2.07 1.78 -1.71
CA PHE A 346 -1.59 2.27 -0.42
C PHE A 346 -0.20 1.73 -0.03
N GLU A 347 0.13 0.53 -0.52
CA GLU A 347 1.39 -0.15 -0.24
C GLU A 347 2.61 0.58 -0.83
N PRO A 348 2.61 1.02 -2.11
CA PRO A 348 3.68 1.86 -2.64
C PRO A 348 3.96 3.13 -1.82
N ILE A 349 2.92 3.77 -1.28
CA ILE A 349 3.06 4.98 -0.45
C ILE A 349 3.70 4.65 0.90
N ILE A 350 3.40 3.47 1.47
CA ILE A 350 4.04 3.01 2.71
C ILE A 350 5.51 2.66 2.45
N ASP A 351 5.79 1.94 1.37
CA ASP A 351 7.13 1.44 1.02
C ASP A 351 8.09 2.56 0.58
N MET A 352 7.59 3.61 -0.05
CA MET A 352 8.42 4.71 -0.51
C MET A 352 9.01 5.48 0.67
N SER A 353 10.33 5.64 0.70
CA SER A 353 10.94 6.44 1.76
C SER A 353 10.60 7.91 1.65
N ILE A 354 10.16 8.52 2.76
CA ILE A 354 9.88 9.96 2.83
C ILE A 354 11.14 10.80 2.62
N ASN A 355 12.33 10.27 2.94
CA ASN A 355 13.60 10.99 2.76
C ASN A 355 13.83 11.37 1.29
N HIS A 356 13.41 10.54 0.33
CA HIS A 356 13.50 10.90 -1.09
C HIS A 356 12.63 12.11 -1.42
N LEU A 357 11.43 12.21 -0.84
CA LEU A 357 10.55 13.37 -1.02
C LEU A 357 11.16 14.63 -0.37
N VAL A 358 11.80 14.49 0.79
CA VAL A 358 12.48 15.61 1.47
C VAL A 358 13.65 16.14 0.65
N VAL A 359 14.49 15.25 0.10
CA VAL A 359 15.59 15.64 -0.79
C VAL A 359 15.03 16.39 -2.01
N LEU A 360 14.04 15.80 -2.68
CA LEU A 360 13.43 16.39 -3.87
C LEU A 360 12.80 17.75 -3.59
N TYR A 361 12.08 17.89 -2.47
CA TYR A 361 11.50 19.16 -2.06
C TYR A 361 12.55 20.24 -1.80
N ASN A 362 13.65 19.90 -1.11
CA ASN A 362 14.76 20.81 -0.87
C ASN A 362 15.48 21.24 -2.16
N GLU A 363 15.62 20.35 -3.14
CA GLU A 363 16.16 20.70 -4.45
C GLU A 363 15.30 21.77 -5.15
N PHE A 364 13.96 21.65 -5.10
CA PHE A 364 13.07 22.67 -5.63
C PHE A 364 13.09 23.98 -4.85
N ILE A 365 13.27 23.95 -3.53
CA ILE A 365 13.48 25.18 -2.73
C ILE A 365 14.74 25.90 -3.19
N GLY A 366 15.82 25.17 -3.45
CA GLY A 366 17.11 25.75 -3.89
C GLY A 366 17.12 26.31 -5.32
N LEU A 367 16.09 26.04 -6.13
CA LEU A 367 15.94 26.58 -7.48
C LEU A 367 15.21 27.93 -7.52
N LYS A 368 14.50 28.29 -6.45
CA LYS A 368 13.88 29.62 -6.27
C LYS A 368 14.88 30.60 -5.68
#